data_AF-A0A171ART8-F1
#
_entry.id   AF-A0A171ART8-F1
#
_cell.length_a   1.000
_cell.length_b   1.000
_cell.length_c   1.000
_cell.angle_alpha   90.00
_cell.angle_beta   90.00
_cell.angle_gamma   90.00
#
_symmetry.space_group_name_H-M   'P 1'
#
loop_
_entity.id
_entity.type
_entity.pdbx_description
1 polymer ?
#
loop_
_entity_poly.entity_id
_entity_poly.type
_entity_poly.pdbx_seq_one_letter_code
_entity_poly.pdbx_strand_id
1 'polypeptide(L)'
;SIIAFVMSVLMVIFIKLFAGLMVWIILIGSLGLSIIGTVYCWILWKQKKDEDTGSDIDQRRKSTYLAVAITATVVTVIIFLVIIVLRKRIKLVVELFNEAGKAISKMPLLLIEPLLTVVALTLVMALWFYFAILIQSSGYLALAEPSYYYKKDTIMKITRWYNIFGMLWITQFCIGCQHMIIAGAVATWFFTRDKDALTSPIQKSAYNLIRYHLGSVALGSFFIAIFQFVRAILKAIESQAKKSNNELVKCLLRACQCCLYCFQNILMYVTRNAYIEIAIYGQSFCTSGQQAFKVLVNNALRVAAINTVGDFVLVMAKVMVVIVTVFIGTLIVGEKEGVHHMWVPIALAGLFAYFVAHCFFTVYEMVIDTIFICFCEDCEMNDGINKPYFMSRNLMEFVKNTKKVLKVGDTPMQTPLKEI
;
A
#
# COMPACT_ATOMS: atom_id res chain seq x y z
N SER A 1 -7.35 -11.50 -17.68
CA SER A 1 -5.97 -11.48 -17.11
C SER A 1 -4.95 -10.83 -18.02
N ILE A 2 -4.83 -11.21 -19.30
CA ILE A 2 -3.91 -10.54 -20.25
C ILE A 2 -4.23 -9.05 -20.39
N ILE A 3 -5.51 -8.68 -20.51
CA ILE A 3 -5.92 -7.27 -20.55
C ILE A 3 -5.53 -6.52 -19.26
N ALA A 4 -5.68 -7.12 -18.08
CA ALA A 4 -5.28 -6.50 -16.82
C ALA A 4 -3.75 -6.34 -16.71
N PHE A 5 -2.99 -7.34 -17.16
CA PHE A 5 -1.54 -7.26 -17.24
C PHE A 5 -1.10 -6.16 -18.23
N VAL A 6 -1.65 -6.16 -19.45
CA VAL A 6 -1.37 -5.14 -20.46
C VAL A 6 -1.80 -3.76 -19.95
N MET A 7 -2.98 -3.61 -19.33
CA MET A 7 -3.43 -2.33 -18.75
C MET A 7 -2.57 -1.88 -17.57
N SER A 8 -2.07 -2.80 -16.74
CA SER A 8 -1.14 -2.45 -15.65
C SER A 8 0.22 -2.01 -16.18
N VAL A 9 0.75 -2.70 -17.20
CA VAL A 9 1.99 -2.35 -17.88
C VAL A 9 1.84 -1.05 -18.66
N LEU A 10 0.71 -0.86 -19.36
CA LEU A 10 0.36 0.39 -20.04
C LEU A 10 0.20 1.53 -19.04
N MET A 11 -0.45 1.32 -17.90
CA MET A 11 -0.53 2.34 -16.84
C MET A 11 0.84 2.68 -16.29
N VAL A 12 1.73 1.70 -16.12
CA VAL A 12 3.12 1.93 -15.70
C VAL A 12 3.93 2.67 -16.78
N ILE A 13 3.67 2.40 -18.06
CA ILE A 13 4.26 3.15 -19.18
C ILE A 13 3.65 4.55 -19.28
N PHE A 14 2.37 4.71 -18.95
CA PHE A 14 1.69 6.00 -18.90
C PHE A 14 2.18 6.85 -17.71
N ILE A 15 2.42 6.21 -16.56
CA ILE A 15 3.16 6.74 -15.40
C ILE A 15 4.54 7.25 -15.87
N LYS A 16 5.26 6.49 -16.71
CA LYS A 16 6.58 6.89 -17.23
C LYS A 16 6.54 8.13 -18.13
N LEU A 17 5.50 8.28 -18.94
CA LEU A 17 5.44 9.34 -19.95
C LEU A 17 4.87 10.65 -19.41
N PHE A 18 4.02 10.60 -18.38
CA PHE A 18 3.26 11.76 -17.90
C PHE A 18 2.99 11.77 -16.38
N ALA A 19 3.96 11.37 -15.55
CA ALA A 19 3.78 11.25 -14.10
C ALA A 19 3.08 12.45 -13.41
N GLY A 20 3.36 13.68 -13.84
CA GLY A 20 2.69 14.88 -13.30
C GLY A 20 1.24 15.07 -13.77
N LEU A 21 0.97 14.80 -15.05
CA LEU A 21 -0.39 14.85 -15.64
C LEU A 21 -1.24 13.67 -15.16
N MET A 22 -0.61 12.55 -14.83
CA MET A 22 -1.24 11.36 -14.29
C MET A 22 -1.93 11.63 -12.96
N VAL A 23 -1.32 12.36 -12.03
CA VAL A 23 -1.96 12.69 -10.74
C VAL A 23 -3.28 13.44 -10.99
N TRP A 24 -3.28 14.40 -11.93
CA TRP A 24 -4.50 15.12 -12.30
C TRP A 24 -5.52 14.23 -13.00
N ILE A 25 -5.09 13.37 -13.93
CA ILE A 25 -5.98 12.38 -14.58
C ILE A 25 -6.60 11.45 -13.53
N ILE A 26 -5.83 10.94 -12.57
CA ILE A 26 -6.35 10.04 -11.53
C ILE A 26 -7.36 10.78 -10.66
N LEU A 27 -7.08 12.01 -10.24
CA LEU A 27 -7.98 12.77 -9.36
C LEU A 27 -9.25 13.22 -10.09
N ILE A 28 -9.13 13.78 -11.29
CA ILE A 28 -10.28 14.23 -12.09
C ILE A 28 -11.06 13.03 -12.61
N GLY A 29 -10.36 12.01 -13.10
CA GLY A 29 -10.94 10.78 -13.62
C GLY A 29 -11.66 9.99 -12.52
N SER A 30 -11.08 9.86 -11.32
CA SER A 30 -11.75 9.19 -10.20
C SER A 30 -12.99 9.95 -9.74
N LEU A 31 -12.92 11.28 -9.66
CA LEU A 31 -14.08 12.11 -9.32
C LEU A 31 -15.17 11.98 -10.40
N GLY A 32 -14.80 12.07 -11.68
CA GLY A 32 -15.72 11.92 -12.80
C GLY A 32 -16.39 10.55 -12.84
N LEU A 33 -15.62 9.47 -12.72
CA LEU A 33 -16.13 8.10 -12.63
C LEU A 33 -17.05 7.90 -11.41
N SER A 34 -16.71 8.49 -10.26
CA SER A 34 -17.54 8.41 -9.05
C SER A 34 -18.88 9.13 -9.23
N ILE A 35 -18.87 10.30 -9.87
CA ILE A 35 -20.09 11.05 -10.20
C ILE A 35 -20.96 10.27 -11.19
N ILE A 36 -20.37 9.78 -12.29
CA ILE A 36 -21.08 8.98 -13.30
C ILE A 36 -21.68 7.72 -12.67
N GLY A 37 -20.90 7.00 -11.87
CA GLY A 37 -21.36 5.80 -11.15
C GLY A 37 -22.49 6.10 -10.17
N THR A 38 -22.42 7.22 -9.45
CA THR A 38 -23.48 7.66 -8.52
C THR A 38 -24.76 7.99 -9.27
N VAL A 39 -24.68 8.76 -10.36
CA VAL A 39 -25.84 9.09 -11.21
C VAL A 39 -26.47 7.80 -11.77
N TYR A 40 -25.65 6.88 -12.27
CA TYR A 40 -26.12 5.59 -12.77
C TYR A 40 -26.83 4.77 -11.67
N CYS A 41 -26.30 4.72 -10.45
CA CYS A 41 -26.95 4.04 -9.32
C CYS A 41 -28.32 4.65 -8.98
N TRP A 42 -28.44 5.98 -9.03
CA TRP A 42 -29.72 6.68 -8.80
C TRP A 42 -30.72 6.42 -9.93
N ILE A 43 -30.28 6.35 -11.19
CA ILE A 43 -31.13 5.99 -12.32
C ILE A 43 -31.65 4.55 -12.15
N LEU A 44 -30.76 3.59 -11.82
CA LEU A 44 -31.14 2.20 -11.58
C LEU A 44 -32.15 2.06 -10.44
N TRP A 45 -31.94 2.79 -9.34
CA TRP A 45 -32.90 2.81 -8.24
C TRP A 45 -34.25 3.39 -8.67
N LYS A 46 -34.25 4.49 -9.44
CA LYS A 46 -35.50 5.10 -9.94
C LYS A 46 -36.26 4.14 -10.85
N GLN A 47 -35.59 3.53 -11.83
CA GLN A 47 -36.20 2.54 -12.72
C GLN A 47 -36.82 1.38 -11.92
N LYS A 48 -36.09 0.85 -10.92
CA LYS A 48 -36.60 -0.26 -10.12
C LYS A 48 -37.66 0.15 -9.10
N LYS A 49 -37.69 1.42 -8.69
CA LYS A 49 -38.75 1.98 -7.84
C LYS A 49 -40.07 2.04 -8.60
N ASP A 50 -40.02 2.50 -9.85
CA ASP A 50 -41.17 2.73 -10.72
C ASP A 50 -41.76 1.41 -11.28
N GLU A 51 -40.98 0.32 -11.31
CA GLU A 51 -41.52 -1.04 -11.52
C GLU A 51 -42.37 -1.49 -10.31
N ASP A 52 -43.69 -1.49 -10.49
CA ASP A 52 -44.65 -1.93 -9.47
C ASP A 52 -44.82 -3.46 -9.52
N THR A 53 -44.18 -4.15 -8.57
CA THR A 53 -44.29 -5.60 -8.43
C THR A 53 -44.23 -5.92 -6.94
N GLY A 54 -45.38 -6.23 -6.35
CA GLY A 54 -45.62 -6.34 -4.91
C GLY A 54 -45.07 -7.60 -4.24
N SER A 55 -43.87 -8.07 -4.61
CA SER A 55 -43.23 -9.23 -3.97
C SER A 55 -42.19 -8.81 -2.90
N ASP A 56 -42.06 -9.59 -1.82
CA ASP A 56 -41.07 -9.35 -0.74
C ASP A 56 -39.62 -9.33 -1.26
N ILE A 57 -39.34 -10.14 -2.29
CA ILE A 57 -38.02 -10.23 -2.94
C ILE A 57 -37.71 -8.90 -3.66
N ASP A 58 -38.70 -8.29 -4.30
CA ASP A 58 -38.51 -7.02 -5.01
C ASP A 58 -38.39 -5.85 -4.05
N GLN A 59 -39.11 -5.88 -2.91
CA GLN A 59 -38.91 -4.89 -1.85
C GLN A 59 -37.49 -4.94 -1.26
N ARG A 60 -36.93 -6.14 -1.04
CA ARG A 60 -35.53 -6.30 -0.62
C ARG A 60 -34.55 -5.82 -1.69
N ARG A 61 -34.86 -6.03 -2.97
CA ARG A 61 -34.06 -5.54 -4.10
C ARG A 61 -34.07 -4.02 -4.19
N LYS A 62 -35.24 -3.38 -4.08
CA LYS A 62 -35.41 -1.91 -4.04
C LYS A 62 -34.60 -1.30 -2.88
N SER A 63 -34.68 -1.91 -1.69
CA SER A 63 -33.88 -1.50 -0.52
C SER A 63 -32.37 -1.66 -0.76
N THR A 64 -31.95 -2.74 -1.43
CA THR A 64 -30.54 -2.96 -1.77
C THR A 64 -30.01 -1.90 -2.75
N TYR A 65 -30.76 -1.58 -3.81
CA TYR A 65 -30.36 -0.53 -4.77
C TYR A 65 -30.32 0.85 -4.12
N LEU A 66 -31.25 1.16 -3.21
CA LEU A 66 -31.22 2.40 -2.43
C LEU A 66 -29.97 2.49 -1.57
N ALA A 67 -29.63 1.41 -0.86
CA ALA A 67 -28.43 1.35 -0.02
C ALA A 67 -27.14 1.54 -0.84
N VAL A 68 -27.06 0.95 -2.03
CA VAL A 68 -25.93 1.14 -2.96
C VAL A 68 -25.84 2.59 -3.45
N ALA A 69 -26.96 3.21 -3.82
CA ALA A 69 -26.98 4.61 -4.26
C ALA A 69 -26.54 5.59 -3.15
N ILE A 70 -27.00 5.40 -1.92
CA ILE A 70 -26.57 6.20 -0.76
C ILE A 70 -25.09 5.97 -0.45
N THR A 71 -24.62 4.73 -0.54
CA THR A 71 -23.19 4.43 -0.33
C THR A 71 -22.32 5.12 -1.38
N ALA A 72 -22.75 5.12 -2.65
CA ALA A 72 -22.05 5.79 -3.75
C ALA A 72 -21.98 7.31 -3.59
N THR A 73 -23.05 7.97 -3.10
CA THR A 73 -23.03 9.41 -2.82
C THR A 73 -22.05 9.75 -1.70
N VAL A 74 -22.04 8.97 -0.60
CA VAL A 74 -21.11 9.16 0.51
C VAL A 74 -19.66 9.03 0.04
N VAL A 75 -19.35 8.00 -0.75
CA VAL A 75 -18.00 7.81 -1.32
C VAL A 75 -17.61 9.00 -2.21
N THR A 76 -18.51 9.48 -3.07
CA THR A 76 -18.24 10.63 -3.94
C THR A 76 -17.96 11.90 -3.14
N VAL A 77 -18.73 12.17 -2.08
CA VAL A 77 -18.52 13.31 -1.19
C VAL A 77 -17.18 13.21 -0.47
N ILE A 78 -16.80 12.02 0.03
CA ILE A 78 -15.51 11.80 0.68
C ILE A 78 -14.36 12.08 -0.31
N ILE A 79 -14.42 11.54 -1.53
CA ILE A 79 -13.40 11.78 -2.56
C ILE A 79 -13.27 13.28 -2.84
N PHE A 80 -14.39 13.98 -3.01
CA PHE A 80 -14.41 15.42 -3.26
C PHE A 80 -13.80 16.23 -2.10
N LEU A 81 -14.17 15.92 -0.85
CA LEU A 81 -13.62 16.58 0.34
C LEU A 81 -12.12 16.33 0.47
N VAL A 82 -11.66 15.10 0.24
CA VAL A 82 -10.24 14.77 0.24
C VAL A 82 -9.49 15.59 -0.81
N ILE A 83 -9.99 15.68 -2.06
CA ILE A 83 -9.37 16.50 -3.11
C ILE A 83 -9.26 17.96 -2.68
N ILE A 84 -10.30 18.53 -2.07
CA ILE A 84 -10.28 19.92 -1.58
C ILE A 84 -9.22 20.13 -0.50
N VAL A 85 -9.19 19.26 0.52
CA VAL A 85 -8.26 19.37 1.64
C VAL A 85 -6.81 19.23 1.15
N LEU A 86 -6.58 18.33 0.21
CA LEU A 86 -5.24 18.02 -0.30
C LEU A 86 -4.75 19.00 -1.37
N ARG A 87 -5.58 19.93 -1.86
CA ARG A 87 -5.25 20.86 -2.96
C ARG A 87 -3.92 21.60 -2.78
N LYS A 88 -3.60 22.00 -1.55
CA LYS A 88 -2.38 22.76 -1.22
C LYS A 88 -1.11 21.90 -1.32
N ARG A 89 -1.24 20.58 -1.26
CA ARG A 89 -0.14 19.61 -1.25
C ARG A 89 0.03 18.88 -2.58
N ILE A 90 -1.00 18.87 -3.46
CA ILE A 90 -0.96 18.19 -4.77
C ILE A 90 0.26 18.59 -5.59
N LYS A 91 0.64 19.88 -5.61
CA LYS A 91 1.81 20.33 -6.37
C LYS A 91 3.12 19.67 -5.93
N LEU A 92 3.30 19.38 -4.63
CA LEU A 92 4.47 18.62 -4.17
C LEU A 92 4.43 17.19 -4.68
N VAL A 93 3.27 16.55 -4.51
CA VAL A 93 3.08 15.14 -4.87
C VAL A 93 3.27 14.94 -6.36
N VAL A 94 2.77 15.86 -7.18
CA VAL A 94 3.02 15.91 -8.63
C VAL A 94 4.53 15.94 -8.92
N GLU A 95 5.31 16.76 -8.22
CA GLU A 95 6.76 16.83 -8.44
C GLU A 95 7.48 15.54 -7.97
N LEU A 96 7.09 14.98 -6.81
CA LEU A 96 7.64 13.72 -6.32
C LEU A 96 7.33 12.56 -7.29
N PHE A 97 6.11 12.52 -7.84
CA PHE A 97 5.72 11.54 -8.85
C PHE A 97 6.52 11.77 -10.15
N ASN A 98 6.74 13.01 -10.56
CA ASN A 98 7.55 13.34 -11.72
C ASN A 98 9.00 12.84 -11.58
N GLU A 99 9.61 13.07 -10.42
CA GLU A 99 10.95 12.55 -10.12
C GLU A 99 10.97 11.02 -10.03
N ALA A 100 9.94 10.39 -9.44
CA ALA A 100 9.79 8.93 -9.44
C ALA A 100 9.69 8.36 -10.87
N GLY A 101 8.94 9.02 -11.75
CA GLY A 101 8.84 8.68 -13.17
C GLY A 101 10.20 8.72 -13.88
N LYS A 102 11.00 9.77 -13.63
CA LYS A 102 12.37 9.89 -14.16
C LYS A 102 13.28 8.77 -13.65
N ALA A 103 13.22 8.45 -12.35
CA ALA A 103 14.00 7.38 -11.75
C ALA A 103 13.68 6.02 -12.38
N ILE A 104 12.39 5.68 -12.53
CA ILE A 104 11.92 4.43 -13.13
C ILE A 104 12.24 4.36 -14.63
N SER A 105 12.21 5.50 -15.32
CA SER A 105 12.59 5.58 -16.74
C SER A 105 14.08 5.27 -16.94
N LYS A 106 14.94 5.80 -16.06
CA LYS A 106 16.40 5.53 -16.09
C LYS A 106 16.78 4.16 -15.55
N MET A 107 15.94 3.54 -14.71
CA MET A 107 16.15 2.21 -14.12
C MET A 107 14.98 1.27 -14.45
N PRO A 108 14.81 0.84 -15.71
CA PRO A 108 13.63 0.07 -16.14
C PRO A 108 13.51 -1.29 -15.44
N LEU A 109 14.63 -1.86 -14.96
CA LEU A 109 14.66 -3.10 -14.19
C LEU A 109 13.85 -3.02 -12.88
N LEU A 110 13.51 -1.81 -12.38
CA LEU A 110 12.63 -1.64 -11.21
C LEU A 110 11.23 -2.22 -11.45
N LEU A 111 10.80 -2.34 -12.71
CA LEU A 111 9.51 -2.92 -13.05
C LEU A 111 9.48 -4.44 -13.03
N ILE A 112 10.63 -5.10 -12.99
CA ILE A 112 10.74 -6.57 -12.88
C ILE A 112 10.70 -7.00 -11.41
N GLU A 113 11.15 -6.13 -10.51
CA GLU A 113 11.15 -6.30 -9.07
C GLU A 113 9.81 -6.83 -8.47
N PRO A 114 8.61 -6.27 -8.81
CA PRO A 114 7.36 -6.78 -8.25
C PRO A 114 7.04 -8.22 -8.69
N LEU A 115 7.47 -8.63 -9.89
CA LEU A 115 7.31 -10.01 -10.36
C LEU A 115 8.18 -10.97 -9.55
N LEU A 116 9.41 -10.58 -9.24
CA LEU A 116 10.30 -11.36 -8.39
C LEU A 116 9.71 -11.55 -6.99
N THR A 117 9.15 -10.49 -6.40
CA THR A 117 8.45 -10.60 -5.11
C THR A 117 7.24 -11.52 -5.20
N VAL A 118 6.41 -11.42 -6.24
CA VAL A 118 5.26 -12.32 -6.41
C VAL A 118 5.70 -13.78 -6.49
N VAL A 119 6.76 -14.08 -7.24
CA VAL A 119 7.33 -15.43 -7.32
C VAL A 119 7.81 -15.89 -5.95
N ALA A 120 8.56 -15.05 -5.23
CA ALA A 120 9.05 -15.36 -3.89
C ALA A 120 7.90 -15.60 -2.90
N LEU A 121 6.88 -14.74 -2.87
CA LEU A 121 5.71 -14.90 -2.00
C LEU A 121 4.87 -16.12 -2.37
N THR A 122 4.75 -16.44 -3.65
CA THR A 122 4.08 -17.67 -4.10
C THR A 122 4.83 -18.91 -3.63
N LEU A 123 6.17 -18.90 -3.71
CA LEU A 123 7.01 -19.97 -3.17
C LEU A 123 6.85 -20.11 -1.65
N VAL A 124 6.84 -18.99 -0.91
CA VAL A 124 6.61 -18.98 0.55
C VAL A 124 5.24 -19.58 0.89
N MET A 125 4.20 -19.21 0.16
CA MET A 125 2.85 -19.77 0.33
C MET A 125 2.83 -21.27 0.03
N ALA A 126 3.46 -21.71 -1.06
CA ALA A 126 3.54 -23.13 -1.42
C ALA A 126 4.28 -23.95 -0.35
N LEU A 127 5.43 -23.44 0.14
CA LEU A 127 6.19 -24.08 1.22
C LEU A 127 5.38 -24.15 2.51
N TRP A 128 4.67 -23.07 2.87
CA TRP A 128 3.81 -23.07 4.05
C TRP A 128 2.71 -24.14 3.96
N PHE A 129 2.03 -24.26 2.81
CA PHE A 129 1.03 -25.30 2.58
C PHE A 129 1.63 -26.70 2.64
N TYR A 130 2.80 -26.90 2.01
CA TYR A 130 3.54 -28.15 2.05
C TYR A 130 3.83 -28.57 3.50
N PHE A 131 4.44 -27.69 4.29
CA PHE A 131 4.71 -27.98 5.71
C PHE A 131 3.43 -28.13 6.53
N ALA A 132 2.37 -27.38 6.23
CA ALA A 132 1.08 -27.53 6.92
C ALA A 132 0.47 -28.92 6.70
N ILE A 133 0.55 -29.46 5.48
CA ILE A 133 0.09 -30.82 5.14
C ILE A 133 0.95 -31.86 5.86
N LEU A 134 2.28 -31.70 5.89
CA LEU A 134 3.18 -32.59 6.64
C LEU A 134 2.85 -32.60 8.14
N ILE A 135 2.63 -31.43 8.74
CA ILE A 135 2.26 -31.31 10.16
C ILE A 135 0.87 -31.90 10.44
N GLN A 136 -0.06 -31.87 9.47
CA GLN A 136 -1.40 -32.40 9.64
C GLN A 136 -1.45 -33.94 9.44
N SER A 137 -0.53 -34.49 8.64
CA SER A 137 -0.43 -35.93 8.35
C SER A 137 0.41 -36.71 9.37
N SER A 138 1.26 -36.04 10.16
CA SER A 138 2.10 -36.69 11.19
C SER A 138 1.39 -37.13 12.48
N GLY A 139 0.04 -37.21 12.48
CA GLY A 139 -0.74 -37.62 13.64
C GLY A 139 -0.73 -39.12 13.86
N TYR A 140 -0.89 -39.55 15.12
CA TYR A 140 -1.01 -40.97 15.45
C TYR A 140 -2.48 -41.41 15.39
N LEU A 141 -2.73 -42.60 14.83
CA LEU A 141 -4.07 -43.19 14.79
C LEU A 141 -4.45 -43.66 16.20
N ALA A 142 -5.53 -43.13 16.76
CA ALA A 142 -6.08 -43.61 18.03
C ALA A 142 -7.39 -44.35 17.79
N LEU A 143 -7.52 -45.52 18.42
CA LEU A 143 -8.72 -46.35 18.39
C LEU A 143 -9.70 -45.84 19.45
N ALA A 144 -10.89 -45.42 19.02
CA ALA A 144 -12.07 -45.30 19.88
C ALA A 144 -13.26 -45.84 19.10
N GLU A 145 -13.68 -47.08 19.40
CA GLU A 145 -14.80 -47.70 18.72
C GLU A 145 -16.07 -46.84 18.83
N PRO A 146 -16.80 -46.59 17.73
CA PRO A 146 -16.72 -47.21 16.39
C PRO A 146 -15.94 -46.36 15.35
N SER A 147 -15.17 -45.35 15.75
CA SER A 147 -14.58 -44.35 14.83
C SER A 147 -13.07 -44.10 15.02
N TYR A 148 -12.31 -44.14 13.94
CA TYR A 148 -10.90 -43.77 13.93
C TYR A 148 -10.75 -42.25 13.98
N TYR A 149 -9.94 -41.73 14.90
CA TYR A 149 -9.53 -40.33 14.88
C TYR A 149 -8.01 -40.19 15.03
N TYR A 150 -7.45 -39.21 14.33
CA TYR A 150 -6.05 -38.85 14.49
C TYR A 150 -5.87 -38.04 15.78
N LYS A 151 -5.19 -38.62 16.77
CA LYS A 151 -4.85 -37.91 18.01
C LYS A 151 -3.69 -36.96 17.72
N LYS A 152 -3.94 -35.67 17.90
CA LYS A 152 -2.96 -34.60 17.67
C LYS A 152 -2.11 -34.39 18.93
N ASP A 153 -0.81 -34.62 18.83
CA ASP A 153 0.13 -34.39 19.92
C ASP A 153 0.34 -32.90 20.20
N THR A 154 0.81 -32.55 21.40
CA THR A 154 1.14 -31.18 21.82
C THR A 154 2.22 -30.58 20.92
N ILE A 155 3.20 -31.39 20.50
CA ILE A 155 4.24 -30.96 19.55
C ILE A 155 3.59 -30.49 18.25
N MET A 156 2.64 -31.25 17.68
CA MET A 156 1.94 -30.86 16.45
C MET A 156 1.20 -29.53 16.59
N LYS A 157 0.62 -29.24 17.78
CA LYS A 157 -0.05 -27.96 18.04
C LYS A 157 0.96 -26.81 18.03
N ILE A 158 2.12 -26.98 18.66
CA ILE A 158 3.19 -25.98 18.69
C ILE A 158 3.76 -25.76 17.28
N THR A 159 4.05 -26.83 16.53
CA THR A 159 4.62 -26.74 15.18
C THR A 159 3.69 -26.03 14.20
N ARG A 160 2.36 -26.12 14.38
CA ARG A 160 1.41 -25.33 13.57
C ARG A 160 1.57 -23.83 13.78
N TRP A 161 1.65 -23.40 15.03
CA TRP A 161 1.85 -21.99 15.36
C TRP A 161 3.22 -21.51 14.90
N TYR A 162 4.26 -22.34 15.04
CA TYR A 162 5.58 -22.07 14.49
C TYR A 162 5.56 -21.93 12.96
N ASN A 163 4.86 -22.81 12.24
CA ASN A 163 4.73 -22.72 10.77
C ASN A 163 4.00 -21.44 10.33
N ILE A 164 2.96 -21.02 11.07
CA ILE A 164 2.28 -19.73 10.84
C ILE A 164 3.25 -18.57 11.08
N PHE A 165 3.97 -18.57 12.20
CA PHE A 165 4.96 -17.53 12.48
C PHE A 165 6.06 -17.46 11.41
N GLY A 166 6.58 -18.62 10.99
CA GLY A 166 7.56 -18.72 9.91
C GLY A 166 7.04 -18.13 8.61
N MET A 167 5.80 -18.43 8.21
CA MET A 167 5.20 -17.85 7.01
C MET A 167 5.06 -16.32 7.11
N LEU A 168 4.62 -15.79 8.26
CA LEU A 168 4.54 -14.35 8.48
C LEU A 168 5.94 -13.69 8.38
N TRP A 169 6.93 -14.29 9.03
CA TRP A 169 8.30 -13.75 9.04
C TRP A 169 8.94 -13.77 7.67
N ILE A 170 8.91 -14.90 6.96
CA ILE A 170 9.52 -14.99 5.63
C ILE A 170 8.78 -14.09 4.62
N THR A 171 7.45 -13.93 4.74
CA THR A 171 6.70 -12.96 3.94
C THR A 171 7.21 -11.52 4.16
N GLN A 172 7.35 -11.10 5.42
CA GLN A 172 7.89 -9.78 5.76
C GLN A 172 9.35 -9.63 5.33
N PHE A 173 10.12 -10.71 5.37
CA PHE A 173 11.51 -10.72 4.93
C PHE A 173 11.61 -10.50 3.41
N CYS A 174 10.84 -11.21 2.60
CA CYS A 174 10.79 -11.01 1.15
C CYS A 174 10.39 -9.56 0.78
N ILE A 175 9.37 -9.02 1.44
CA ILE A 175 8.94 -7.62 1.25
C ILE A 175 10.03 -6.63 1.70
N GLY A 176 10.72 -6.92 2.80
CA GLY A 176 11.84 -6.10 3.27
C GLY A 176 13.04 -6.10 2.31
N CYS A 177 13.34 -7.25 1.70
CA CYS A 177 14.35 -7.35 0.64
C CYS A 177 13.99 -6.47 -0.56
N GLN A 178 12.73 -6.53 -1.01
CA GLN A 178 12.19 -5.66 -2.05
C GLN A 178 12.40 -4.18 -1.72
N HIS A 179 11.98 -3.74 -0.53
CA HIS A 179 12.14 -2.36 -0.09
C HIS A 179 13.61 -1.92 -0.10
N MET A 180 14.53 -2.75 0.40
CA MET A 180 15.96 -2.44 0.42
C MET A 180 16.55 -2.34 -1.00
N ILE A 181 16.19 -3.25 -1.91
CA ILE A 181 16.68 -3.24 -3.30
C ILE A 181 16.25 -1.95 -4.00
N ILE A 182 14.96 -1.61 -3.92
CA ILE A 182 14.40 -0.40 -4.52
C ILE A 182 15.05 0.83 -3.89
N ALA A 183 15.10 0.89 -2.56
CA ALA A 183 15.65 2.03 -1.84
C ALA A 183 17.11 2.29 -2.22
N GLY A 184 17.96 1.25 -2.24
CA GLY A 184 19.36 1.38 -2.62
C GLY A 184 19.56 1.80 -4.07
N ALA A 185 18.74 1.30 -4.99
CA ALA A 185 18.81 1.71 -6.40
C ALA A 185 18.40 3.18 -6.58
N VAL A 186 17.29 3.59 -5.94
CA VAL A 186 16.75 4.95 -6.03
C VAL A 186 17.65 5.95 -5.31
N ALA A 187 18.19 5.63 -4.13
CA ALA A 187 19.15 6.47 -3.42
C ALA A 187 20.44 6.65 -4.24
N THR A 188 20.98 5.56 -4.81
CA THR A 188 22.13 5.64 -5.72
C THR A 188 21.83 6.54 -6.91
N TRP A 189 20.66 6.38 -7.54
CA TRP A 189 20.25 7.24 -8.63
C TRP A 189 20.11 8.69 -8.18
N PHE A 190 19.47 8.97 -7.05
CA PHE A 190 19.21 10.32 -6.54
C PHE A 190 20.51 11.09 -6.28
N PHE A 191 21.47 10.48 -5.58
CA PHE A 191 22.74 11.12 -5.19
C PHE A 191 23.85 11.01 -6.25
N THR A 192 23.58 10.44 -7.43
CA THR A 192 24.53 10.50 -8.55
C THR A 192 24.29 11.76 -9.38
N ARG A 193 25.33 12.54 -9.71
CA ARG A 193 25.18 13.74 -10.55
C ARG A 193 24.94 13.39 -12.01
N ASP A 194 25.82 12.58 -12.58
CA ASP A 194 25.68 12.08 -13.94
C ASP A 194 24.79 10.83 -13.96
N LYS A 195 23.52 11.03 -14.27
CA LYS A 195 22.53 9.94 -14.30
C LYS A 195 22.77 8.96 -15.46
N ASP A 196 23.52 9.36 -16.49
CA ASP A 196 23.77 8.53 -17.68
C ASP A 196 24.96 7.58 -17.48
N ALA A 197 25.84 7.87 -16.52
CA ALA A 197 26.92 6.98 -16.08
C ALA A 197 26.43 5.78 -15.23
N LEU A 198 25.13 5.70 -14.89
CA LEU A 198 24.58 4.63 -14.06
C LEU A 198 24.42 3.33 -14.87
N THR A 199 25.31 2.37 -14.65
CA THR A 199 25.29 1.09 -15.39
C THR A 199 24.20 0.14 -14.90
N SER A 200 24.19 -0.24 -13.62
CA SER A 200 23.21 -1.18 -13.07
C SER A 200 22.94 -0.98 -11.57
N PRO A 201 22.22 0.10 -11.18
CA PRO A 201 21.97 0.43 -9.77
C PRO A 201 21.21 -0.66 -9.02
N ILE A 202 20.29 -1.35 -9.68
CA ILE A 202 19.48 -2.42 -9.06
C ILE A 202 20.33 -3.65 -8.76
N GLN A 203 21.17 -4.08 -9.70
CA GLN A 203 22.04 -5.23 -9.48
C GLN A 203 23.05 -4.95 -8.36
N LYS A 204 23.61 -3.73 -8.33
CA LYS A 204 24.48 -3.29 -7.24
C LYS A 204 23.75 -3.25 -5.90
N SER A 205 22.52 -2.74 -5.88
CA SER A 205 21.68 -2.71 -4.67
C SER A 205 21.34 -4.12 -4.18
N ALA A 206 20.99 -5.05 -5.07
CA ALA A 206 20.74 -6.44 -4.76
C ALA A 206 21.99 -7.16 -4.22
N TYR A 207 23.16 -6.92 -4.83
CA TYR A 207 24.44 -7.41 -4.31
C TYR A 207 24.72 -6.88 -2.91
N ASN A 208 24.55 -5.58 -2.68
CA ASN A 208 24.76 -4.97 -1.37
C ASN A 208 23.81 -5.53 -0.31
N LEU A 209 22.54 -5.75 -0.66
CA LEU A 209 21.57 -6.41 0.21
C LEU A 209 22.09 -7.78 0.64
N ILE A 210 22.41 -8.66 -0.33
CA ILE A 210 22.83 -10.04 -0.07
C ILE A 210 24.14 -10.07 0.72
N ARG A 211 25.09 -9.19 0.40
CA ARG A 211 26.43 -9.21 1.00
C ARG A 211 26.47 -8.60 2.41
N TYR A 212 25.71 -7.54 2.66
CA TYR A 212 25.88 -6.69 3.85
C TYR A 212 24.61 -6.50 4.69
N HIS A 213 23.41 -6.48 4.10
CA HIS A 213 22.20 -6.00 4.78
C HIS A 213 21.12 -7.05 5.07
N LEU A 214 21.32 -8.32 4.70
CA LEU A 214 20.37 -9.40 5.01
C LEU A 214 20.01 -9.48 6.50
N GLY A 215 21.00 -9.31 7.39
CA GLY A 215 20.77 -9.34 8.84
C GLY A 215 19.85 -8.21 9.33
N SER A 216 20.04 -6.99 8.81
CA SER A 216 19.17 -5.85 9.12
C SER A 216 17.73 -6.06 8.64
N VAL A 217 17.55 -6.63 7.44
CA VAL A 217 16.23 -6.96 6.90
C VAL A 217 15.58 -8.10 7.68
N ALA A 218 16.34 -9.12 8.07
CA ALA A 218 15.87 -10.22 8.91
C ALA A 218 15.37 -9.70 10.28
N LEU A 219 16.10 -8.79 10.91
CA LEU A 219 15.72 -8.19 12.18
C LEU A 219 14.46 -7.31 12.06
N GLY A 220 14.40 -6.42 11.06
CA GLY A 220 13.24 -5.57 10.85
C GLY A 220 11.96 -6.35 10.52
N SER A 221 12.07 -7.35 9.64
CA SER A 221 10.95 -8.25 9.30
C SER A 221 10.50 -9.11 10.47
N PHE A 222 11.42 -9.54 11.33
CA PHE A 222 11.11 -10.30 12.55
C PHE A 222 10.25 -9.50 13.53
N PHE A 223 10.59 -8.23 13.77
CA PHE A 223 9.77 -7.36 14.62
C PHE A 223 8.35 -7.22 14.08
N ILE A 224 8.19 -6.95 12.78
CA ILE A 224 6.85 -6.87 12.17
C ILE A 224 6.09 -8.20 12.35
N ALA A 225 6.76 -9.34 12.12
CA ALA A 225 6.15 -10.66 12.24
C ALA A 225 5.67 -10.98 13.66
N ILE A 226 6.40 -10.57 14.70
CA ILE A 226 5.97 -10.72 16.10
C ILE A 226 4.62 -10.04 16.32
N PHE A 227 4.46 -8.78 15.93
CA PHE A 227 3.21 -8.06 16.14
C PHE A 227 2.06 -8.60 15.29
N GLN A 228 2.34 -9.04 14.06
CA GLN A 228 1.36 -9.75 13.24
C GLN A 228 0.90 -11.05 13.90
N PHE A 229 1.83 -11.79 14.51
CA PHE A 229 1.55 -13.05 15.19
C PHE A 229 0.76 -12.84 16.49
N VAL A 230 1.16 -11.89 17.34
CA VAL A 230 0.42 -11.53 18.57
C VAL A 230 -1.01 -11.11 18.23
N ARG A 231 -1.18 -10.29 17.18
CA ARG A 231 -2.51 -9.88 16.70
C ARG A 231 -3.33 -11.06 16.18
N ALA A 232 -2.71 -11.99 15.45
CA ALA A 232 -3.37 -13.21 14.98
C ALA A 232 -3.84 -14.09 16.16
N ILE A 233 -3.02 -14.24 17.21
CA ILE A 233 -3.40 -14.95 18.43
C ILE A 233 -4.59 -14.27 19.11
N LEU A 234 -4.52 -12.96 19.32
CA LEU A 234 -5.61 -12.23 19.97
C LEU A 234 -6.91 -12.27 19.16
N LYS A 235 -6.83 -12.32 17.82
CA LYS A 235 -8.00 -12.50 16.96
C LYS A 235 -8.59 -13.92 17.10
N ALA A 236 -7.73 -14.92 17.26
CA ALA A 236 -8.17 -16.29 17.54
C ALA A 236 -8.85 -16.40 18.93
N ILE A 237 -8.32 -15.67 19.94
CA ILE A 237 -8.94 -15.56 21.27
C ILE A 237 -10.28 -14.83 21.19
N GLU A 238 -10.35 -13.70 20.47
CA GLU A 238 -11.60 -12.96 20.25
C GLU A 238 -12.67 -13.85 19.59
N SER A 239 -12.28 -14.64 18.59
CA SER A 239 -13.19 -15.59 17.93
C SER A 239 -13.73 -16.65 18.88
N GLN A 240 -12.98 -17.05 19.90
CA GLN A 240 -13.45 -17.98 20.93
C GLN A 240 -14.30 -17.26 21.98
N ALA A 241 -13.91 -16.05 22.39
CA ALA A 241 -14.63 -15.21 23.34
C ALA A 241 -16.00 -14.74 22.81
N LYS A 242 -16.22 -14.73 21.48
CA LYS A 242 -17.55 -14.51 20.89
C LYS A 242 -18.60 -15.54 21.36
N LYS A 243 -18.18 -16.73 21.80
CA LYS A 243 -19.05 -17.75 22.39
C LYS A 243 -19.36 -17.50 23.87
N SER A 244 -18.64 -16.58 24.51
CA SER A 244 -18.84 -16.21 25.92
C SER A 244 -19.83 -15.04 26.03
N ASN A 245 -20.58 -14.99 27.15
CA ASN A 245 -21.56 -13.95 27.43
C ASN A 245 -20.96 -12.70 28.11
N ASN A 246 -19.64 -12.64 28.29
CA ASN A 246 -18.98 -11.52 28.97
C ASN A 246 -18.63 -10.39 27.98
N GLU A 247 -19.49 -9.37 27.93
CA GLU A 247 -19.32 -8.18 27.07
C GLU A 247 -18.06 -7.36 27.39
N LEU A 248 -17.62 -7.34 28.66
CA LEU A 248 -16.40 -6.61 29.06
C LEU A 248 -15.15 -7.21 28.40
N VAL A 249 -15.06 -8.54 28.34
CA VAL A 249 -13.95 -9.24 27.65
C VAL A 249 -13.97 -8.95 26.15
N LYS A 250 -15.15 -8.91 25.51
CA LYS A 250 -15.29 -8.55 24.09
C LYS A 250 -14.82 -7.12 23.83
N CYS A 251 -15.19 -6.17 24.70
CA CYS A 251 -14.77 -4.78 24.61
C CYS A 251 -13.23 -4.64 24.74
N LEU A 252 -12.64 -5.25 25.77
CA LEU A 252 -11.19 -5.21 26.00
C LEU A 252 -10.39 -5.84 24.85
N LEU A 253 -10.86 -6.98 24.31
CA LEU A 253 -10.21 -7.62 23.16
C LEU A 253 -10.27 -6.74 21.91
N ARG A 254 -11.39 -6.05 21.65
CA ARG A 254 -11.50 -5.08 20.54
C ARG A 254 -10.58 -3.88 20.73
N ALA A 255 -10.49 -3.34 21.94
CA ALA A 255 -9.57 -2.24 22.25
C ALA A 255 -8.11 -2.66 22.05
N CYS A 256 -7.71 -3.83 22.55
CA CYS A 256 -6.37 -4.38 22.38
C CYS A 256 -6.03 -4.64 20.90
N GLN A 257 -6.99 -5.19 20.13
CA GLN A 257 -6.86 -5.36 18.68
C GLN A 257 -6.61 -4.03 17.97
N CYS A 258 -7.33 -2.97 18.35
CA CYS A 258 -7.14 -1.64 17.80
C CYS A 258 -5.74 -1.09 18.11
N CYS A 259 -5.32 -1.13 19.38
CA CYS A 259 -4.01 -0.66 19.80
C CYS A 259 -2.87 -1.39 19.09
N LEU A 260 -2.95 -2.72 18.99
CA LEU A 260 -1.94 -3.53 18.29
C LEU A 260 -1.95 -3.31 16.79
N TYR A 261 -3.12 -3.07 16.20
CA TYR A 261 -3.21 -2.68 14.78
C TYR A 261 -2.50 -1.36 14.53
N CYS A 262 -2.76 -0.34 15.37
CA CYS A 262 -2.07 0.96 15.29
C CYS A 262 -0.56 0.79 15.45
N PHE A 263 -0.13 0.03 16.46
CA PHE A 263 1.29 -0.21 16.71
C PHE A 263 1.96 -0.97 15.55
N GLN A 264 1.31 -2.00 15.01
CA GLN A 264 1.79 -2.73 13.84
C GLN A 264 1.99 -1.78 12.65
N ASN A 265 1.04 -0.87 12.39
CA ASN A 265 1.15 0.07 11.27
C ASN A 265 2.31 1.05 11.46
N ILE A 266 2.48 1.60 12.67
CA ILE A 266 3.61 2.48 12.99
C ILE A 266 4.93 1.72 12.80
N LEU A 267 5.03 0.49 13.30
CA LEU A 267 6.23 -0.33 13.18
C LEU A 267 6.56 -0.64 11.71
N MET A 268 5.56 -1.00 10.90
CA MET A 268 5.75 -1.21 9.45
C MET A 268 6.26 0.07 8.77
N TYR A 269 5.68 1.23 9.12
CA TYR A 269 6.09 2.51 8.58
C TYR A 269 7.53 2.89 8.98
N VAL A 270 7.88 2.77 10.27
CA VAL A 270 9.24 3.05 10.77
C VAL A 270 10.25 2.08 10.15
N THR A 271 9.93 0.79 10.08
CA THR A 271 10.82 -0.23 9.51
C THR A 271 11.09 0.02 8.02
N ARG A 272 10.06 0.41 7.26
CA ARG A 272 10.21 0.78 5.85
C ARG A 272 11.13 1.98 5.67
N ASN A 273 10.96 3.04 6.46
CA ASN A 273 11.84 4.21 6.41
C ASN A 273 13.25 3.88 6.90
N ALA A 274 13.40 3.01 7.91
CA ALA A 274 14.71 2.54 8.36
C ALA A 274 15.45 1.82 7.22
N TYR A 275 14.77 1.02 6.39
CA TYR A 275 15.41 0.41 5.22
C TYR A 275 15.91 1.43 4.20
N ILE A 276 15.20 2.56 4.03
CA ILE A 276 15.67 3.66 3.18
C ILE A 276 16.95 4.27 3.77
N GLU A 277 16.97 4.56 5.06
CA GLU A 277 18.14 5.11 5.75
C GLU A 277 19.36 4.18 5.70
N ILE A 278 19.14 2.86 5.85
CA ILE A 278 20.19 1.86 5.69
C ILE A 278 20.74 1.89 4.26
N ALA A 279 19.88 2.07 3.26
CA ALA A 279 20.30 2.15 1.88
C ALA A 279 21.11 3.42 1.56
N ILE A 280 20.85 4.54 2.25
CA ILE A 280 21.58 5.80 2.10
C ILE A 280 22.93 5.75 2.84
N TYR A 281 22.93 5.34 4.11
CA TYR A 281 24.09 5.47 5.00
C TYR A 281 24.87 4.17 5.22
N GLY A 282 24.33 3.01 4.87
CA GLY A 282 24.95 1.71 5.10
C GLY A 282 25.02 1.29 6.57
N GLN A 283 24.18 1.86 7.45
CA GLN A 283 24.21 1.64 8.90
C GLN A 283 23.37 0.43 9.35
N SER A 284 23.45 0.11 10.65
CA SER A 284 22.65 -0.96 11.28
C SER A 284 21.17 -0.58 11.41
N PHE A 285 20.29 -1.58 11.47
CA PHE A 285 18.84 -1.38 11.55
C PHE A 285 18.40 -0.45 12.70
N CYS A 286 18.95 -0.63 13.91
CA CYS A 286 18.54 0.16 15.07
C CYS A 286 18.96 1.63 14.93
N THR A 287 20.17 1.90 14.42
CA THR A 287 20.66 3.26 14.20
C THR A 287 19.83 3.98 13.14
N SER A 288 19.60 3.33 12.00
CA SER A 288 18.77 3.87 10.92
C SER A 288 17.30 4.02 11.33
N GLY A 289 16.78 3.12 12.15
CA GLY A 289 15.43 3.24 12.72
C GLY A 289 15.26 4.46 13.63
N GLN A 290 16.28 4.79 14.43
CA GLN A 290 16.27 6.00 15.25
C GLN A 290 16.31 7.28 14.40
N GLN A 291 17.12 7.29 13.34
CA GLN A 291 17.19 8.41 12.39
C GLN A 291 15.85 8.59 11.66
N ALA A 292 15.32 7.51 11.06
CA ALA A 292 14.02 7.51 10.41
C ALA A 292 12.91 8.02 11.33
N PHE A 293 12.92 7.60 12.60
CA PHE A 293 11.97 8.07 13.60
C PHE A 293 12.15 9.57 13.93
N LYS A 294 13.39 10.06 14.04
CA LYS A 294 13.69 11.47 14.31
C LYS A 294 13.25 12.37 13.15
N VAL A 295 13.55 11.98 11.91
CA VAL A 295 13.09 12.67 10.69
C VAL A 295 11.57 12.73 10.67
N LEU A 296 10.91 11.63 11.04
CA LEU A 296 9.46 11.56 11.15
C LEU A 296 8.92 12.50 12.24
N VAL A 297 9.45 12.49 13.47
CA VAL A 297 8.89 13.27 14.58
C VAL A 297 9.12 14.77 14.41
N ASN A 298 10.30 15.19 13.96
CA ASN A 298 10.66 16.60 13.87
C ASN A 298 9.94 17.36 12.73
N ASN A 299 9.33 16.62 11.78
CA ASN A 299 8.53 17.19 10.69
C ASN A 299 7.19 16.45 10.48
N ALA A 300 6.68 15.75 11.51
CA ALA A 300 5.63 14.73 11.43
C ALA A 300 4.37 15.15 10.68
N LEU A 301 3.77 16.28 11.06
CA LEU A 301 2.52 16.74 10.44
C LEU A 301 2.71 17.10 8.97
N ARG A 302 3.90 17.57 8.59
CA ARG A 302 4.20 17.92 7.20
C ARG A 302 4.49 16.68 6.38
N VAL A 303 5.37 15.80 6.87
CA VAL A 303 5.75 14.52 6.24
C VAL A 303 4.55 13.60 6.10
N ALA A 304 3.80 13.37 7.19
CA ALA A 304 2.63 12.50 7.18
C ALA A 304 1.55 13.01 6.24
N ALA A 305 1.27 14.33 6.22
CA ALA A 305 0.28 14.88 5.29
C ALA A 305 0.69 14.69 3.82
N ILE A 306 1.99 14.73 3.48
CA ILE A 306 2.48 14.55 2.12
C ILE A 306 2.39 13.09 1.69
N ASN A 307 2.87 12.16 2.52
CA ASN A 307 2.79 10.72 2.23
C ASN A 307 1.34 10.27 2.13
N THR A 308 0.46 10.75 3.02
CA THR A 308 -0.98 10.41 2.99
C THR A 308 -1.64 10.82 1.66
N VAL A 309 -1.26 11.97 1.08
CA VAL A 309 -1.78 12.39 -0.24
C VAL A 309 -1.29 11.46 -1.35
N GLY A 310 0.01 11.13 -1.34
CA GLY A 310 0.61 10.21 -2.30
C GLY A 310 -0.06 8.84 -2.26
N ASP A 311 -0.21 8.27 -1.07
CA ASP A 311 -0.87 7.00 -0.82
C ASP A 311 -2.32 7.01 -1.30
N PHE A 312 -3.05 8.10 -1.02
CA PHE A 312 -4.42 8.28 -1.52
C PHE A 312 -4.48 8.26 -3.05
N VAL A 313 -3.58 8.98 -3.73
CA VAL A 313 -3.50 8.97 -5.20
C VAL A 313 -3.22 7.57 -5.73
N LEU A 314 -2.30 6.82 -5.11
CA LEU A 314 -1.98 5.45 -5.51
C LEU A 314 -3.14 4.49 -5.26
N VAL A 315 -3.90 4.67 -4.17
CA VAL A 315 -5.12 3.89 -3.91
C VAL A 315 -6.19 4.19 -4.96
N MET A 316 -6.42 5.46 -5.30
CA MET A 316 -7.35 5.84 -6.37
C MET A 316 -6.94 5.24 -7.72
N ALA A 317 -5.64 5.23 -8.01
CA ALA A 317 -5.10 4.60 -9.22
C ALA A 317 -5.38 3.09 -9.25
N LYS A 318 -5.14 2.36 -8.15
CA LYS A 318 -5.47 0.93 -7.99
C LYS A 318 -6.96 0.67 -8.26
N VAL A 319 -7.84 1.47 -7.65
CA VAL A 319 -9.30 1.36 -7.83
C VAL A 319 -9.72 1.63 -9.27
N MET A 320 -9.18 2.67 -9.90
CA MET A 320 -9.48 3.02 -11.30
C MET A 320 -9.11 1.89 -12.26
N VAL A 321 -7.94 1.24 -12.06
CA VAL A 321 -7.52 0.08 -12.87
C VAL A 321 -8.54 -1.07 -12.77
N VAL A 322 -9.04 -1.36 -11.56
CA VAL A 322 -10.05 -2.41 -11.35
C VAL A 322 -11.36 -2.05 -12.02
N ILE A 323 -11.85 -0.82 -11.85
CA ILE A 323 -13.11 -0.35 -12.45
C ILE A 323 -13.05 -0.45 -13.99
N VAL A 324 -11.98 0.06 -14.60
CA VAL A 324 -11.81 0.01 -16.06
C VAL A 324 -11.70 -1.43 -16.55
N THR A 325 -10.98 -2.30 -15.84
CA THR A 325 -10.88 -3.72 -16.20
C THR A 325 -12.23 -4.44 -16.11
N VAL A 326 -12.99 -4.18 -15.06
CA VAL A 326 -14.33 -4.75 -14.87
C VAL A 326 -15.28 -4.22 -15.94
N PHE A 327 -15.24 -2.93 -16.25
CA PHE A 327 -16.07 -2.31 -17.29
C PHE A 327 -15.78 -2.91 -18.68
N ILE A 328 -14.51 -2.95 -19.10
CA ILE A 328 -14.12 -3.60 -20.37
C ILE A 328 -14.51 -5.08 -20.35
N GLY A 329 -14.34 -5.76 -19.21
CA GLY A 329 -14.77 -7.15 -19.01
C GLY A 329 -16.27 -7.35 -19.20
N THR A 330 -17.10 -6.43 -18.69
CA THR A 330 -18.57 -6.47 -18.88
C THR A 330 -18.95 -6.30 -20.35
N LEU A 331 -18.27 -5.43 -21.11
CA LEU A 331 -18.56 -5.24 -22.53
C LEU A 331 -18.20 -6.48 -23.35
N ILE A 332 -17.02 -7.06 -23.12
CA ILE A 332 -16.54 -8.23 -23.88
C ILE A 332 -17.37 -9.49 -23.58
N VAL A 333 -17.72 -9.71 -22.31
CA VAL A 333 -18.52 -10.89 -21.92
C VAL A 333 -20.00 -10.68 -22.23
N GLY A 334 -20.47 -9.43 -22.18
CA GLY A 334 -21.82 -8.98 -22.54
C GLY A 334 -22.28 -9.45 -23.91
N GLU A 335 -21.36 -9.48 -24.86
CA GLU A 335 -21.61 -9.86 -26.26
C GLU A 335 -21.56 -11.38 -26.52
N LYS A 336 -21.21 -12.22 -25.53
CA LYS A 336 -21.07 -13.67 -25.71
C LYS A 336 -22.31 -14.44 -25.26
N GLU A 337 -23.00 -15.04 -26.22
CA GLU A 337 -24.08 -16.00 -25.97
C GLU A 337 -23.53 -17.27 -25.29
N GLY A 338 -24.24 -17.79 -24.28
CA GLY A 338 -23.89 -19.02 -23.56
C GLY A 338 -23.26 -18.87 -22.17
N VAL A 339 -23.03 -17.63 -21.68
CA VAL A 339 -22.50 -17.39 -20.32
C VAL A 339 -23.63 -17.07 -19.33
N HIS A 340 -24.17 -18.09 -18.66
CA HIS A 340 -25.26 -17.91 -17.68
C HIS A 340 -24.84 -17.17 -16.39
N HIS A 341 -23.56 -17.23 -16.00
CA HIS A 341 -23.04 -16.59 -14.79
C HIS A 341 -21.93 -15.57 -15.12
N MET A 342 -22.30 -14.51 -15.83
CA MET A 342 -21.39 -13.45 -16.28
C MET A 342 -20.57 -12.79 -15.15
N TRP A 343 -21.13 -12.71 -13.94
CA TRP A 343 -20.47 -12.08 -12.79
C TRP A 343 -19.23 -12.85 -12.29
N VAL A 344 -19.17 -14.17 -12.45
CA VAL A 344 -18.05 -15.00 -11.97
C VAL A 344 -16.73 -14.67 -12.69
N PRO A 345 -16.64 -14.75 -14.04
CA PRO A 345 -15.41 -14.41 -14.75
C PRO A 345 -15.04 -12.93 -14.61
N ILE A 346 -16.03 -12.03 -14.47
CA ILE A 346 -15.80 -10.60 -14.27
C ILE A 346 -15.21 -10.33 -12.87
N ALA A 347 -15.77 -10.94 -11.82
CA ALA A 347 -15.27 -10.82 -10.47
C ALA A 347 -13.84 -11.38 -10.36
N LEU A 348 -13.58 -12.53 -10.99
CA LEU A 348 -12.25 -13.12 -11.06
C LEU A 348 -11.26 -12.19 -11.80
N ALA A 349 -11.67 -11.62 -12.94
CA ALA A 349 -10.85 -10.67 -13.68
C ALA A 349 -10.54 -9.40 -12.88
N GLY A 350 -11.53 -8.86 -12.16
CA GLY A 350 -11.36 -7.71 -11.26
C GLY A 350 -10.42 -8.01 -10.10
N LEU A 351 -10.53 -9.19 -9.50
CA LEU A 351 -9.63 -9.65 -8.44
C LEU A 351 -8.18 -9.76 -8.93
N PHE A 352 -7.96 -10.39 -10.09
CA PHE A 352 -6.63 -10.44 -10.70
C PHE A 352 -6.08 -9.05 -11.04
N ALA A 353 -6.93 -8.16 -11.57
CA ALA A 353 -6.53 -6.79 -11.86
C ALA A 353 -6.10 -6.04 -10.59
N TYR A 354 -6.81 -6.22 -9.48
CA TYR A 354 -6.44 -5.64 -8.19
C TYR A 354 -5.06 -6.13 -7.72
N PHE A 355 -4.80 -7.44 -7.77
CA PHE A 355 -3.50 -7.99 -7.34
C PHE A 355 -2.36 -7.47 -8.19
N VAL A 356 -2.53 -7.47 -9.52
CA VAL A 356 -1.50 -6.96 -10.45
C VAL A 356 -1.26 -5.47 -10.20
N ALA A 357 -2.32 -4.66 -10.12
CA ALA A 357 -2.20 -3.23 -9.81
C ALA A 357 -1.48 -3.01 -8.47
N HIS A 358 -1.89 -3.74 -7.43
CA HIS A 358 -1.27 -3.65 -6.11
C HIS A 358 0.24 -3.89 -6.17
N CYS A 359 0.70 -4.93 -6.86
CA CYS A 359 2.12 -5.25 -6.98
C CYS A 359 2.94 -4.11 -7.60
N PHE A 360 2.47 -3.56 -8.74
CA PHE A 360 3.18 -2.48 -9.42
C PHE A 360 3.13 -1.16 -8.63
N PHE A 361 1.99 -0.81 -8.07
CA PHE A 361 1.86 0.45 -7.33
C PHE A 361 2.62 0.43 -6.00
N THR A 362 2.81 -0.72 -5.35
CA THR A 362 3.64 -0.82 -4.14
C THR A 362 5.12 -0.51 -4.43
N VAL A 363 5.64 -0.92 -5.59
CA VAL A 363 7.00 -0.53 -6.04
C VAL A 363 7.08 0.98 -6.23
N TYR A 364 6.07 1.54 -6.89
CA TYR A 364 6.01 2.98 -7.13
C TYR A 364 5.93 3.79 -5.82
N GLU A 365 5.15 3.31 -4.85
CA GLU A 365 5.08 3.85 -3.48
C GLU A 365 6.46 3.86 -2.82
N MET A 366 7.21 2.76 -2.95
CA MET A 366 8.57 2.64 -2.38
C MET A 366 9.56 3.60 -3.06
N VAL A 367 9.45 3.82 -4.37
CA VAL A 367 10.27 4.79 -5.09
C VAL A 367 9.98 6.21 -4.61
N ILE A 368 8.70 6.59 -4.48
CA ILE A 368 8.31 7.92 -3.98
C ILE A 368 8.85 8.16 -2.57
N ASP A 369 8.63 7.22 -1.65
CA ASP A 369 9.11 7.35 -0.28
C ASP A 369 10.63 7.48 -0.23
N THR A 370 11.34 6.70 -1.04
CA THR A 370 12.80 6.80 -1.10
C THR A 370 13.25 8.16 -1.61
N ILE A 371 12.63 8.68 -2.68
CA ILE A 371 12.94 10.03 -3.19
C ILE A 371 12.63 11.09 -2.14
N PHE A 372 11.53 10.94 -1.41
CA PHE A 372 11.13 11.86 -0.37
C PHE A 372 12.15 11.90 0.78
N ILE A 373 12.61 10.73 1.26
CA ILE A 373 13.65 10.66 2.29
C ILE A 373 14.99 11.16 1.76
N CYS A 374 15.42 10.77 0.56
CA CYS A 374 16.65 11.30 -0.06
C CYS A 374 16.61 12.83 -0.18
N PHE A 375 15.44 13.38 -0.48
CA PHE A 375 15.21 14.82 -0.51
C PHE A 375 15.35 15.46 0.88
N CYS A 376 14.79 14.85 1.92
CA CYS A 376 14.94 15.30 3.30
C CYS A 376 16.41 15.31 3.72
N GLU A 377 17.14 14.22 3.44
CA GLU A 377 18.56 14.10 3.75
C GLU A 377 19.41 15.10 2.94
N ASP A 378 19.10 15.31 1.65
CA ASP A 378 19.78 16.34 0.83
C ASP A 378 19.58 17.74 1.40
N CYS A 379 18.41 18.04 1.97
CA CYS A 379 18.15 19.32 2.65
C CYS A 379 18.97 19.51 3.94
N GLU A 380 19.31 18.41 4.64
CA GLU A 380 20.07 18.47 5.89
C GLU A 380 21.59 18.45 5.64
N MET A 381 22.05 17.66 4.66
CA MET A 381 23.47 17.50 4.36
C MET A 381 24.08 18.66 3.55
N ASN A 382 23.27 19.30 2.70
CA ASN A 382 23.74 20.27 1.71
C ASN A 382 23.15 21.67 1.97
N ASP A 383 23.96 22.71 1.73
CA ASP A 383 23.60 24.12 1.99
C ASP A 383 23.21 24.86 0.70
N GLY A 384 23.43 24.26 -0.47
CA GLY A 384 23.20 24.86 -1.78
C GLY A 384 24.24 25.91 -2.18
N ILE A 385 25.26 26.15 -1.36
CA ILE A 385 26.32 27.15 -1.57
C ILE A 385 27.66 26.43 -1.72
N ASN A 386 28.18 25.87 -0.63
CA ASN A 386 29.45 25.13 -0.63
C ASN A 386 29.23 23.68 -1.06
N LYS A 387 28.07 23.12 -0.72
CA LYS A 387 27.63 21.79 -1.10
C LYS A 387 26.33 21.92 -1.88
N PRO A 388 26.37 21.88 -3.23
CA PRO A 388 25.17 22.05 -4.03
C PRO A 388 24.25 20.84 -3.84
N TYR A 389 22.95 21.10 -3.81
CA TYR A 389 21.91 20.08 -3.70
C TYR A 389 21.90 19.13 -4.90
N PHE A 390 21.52 17.88 -4.66
CA PHE A 390 21.33 16.85 -5.70
C PHE A 390 19.91 16.86 -6.28
N MET A 391 18.93 17.37 -5.54
CA MET A 391 17.53 17.48 -5.97
C MET A 391 17.35 18.37 -7.21
N SER A 392 16.27 18.13 -7.96
CA SER A 392 15.91 18.98 -9.11
C SER A 392 15.50 20.40 -8.68
N ARG A 393 15.68 21.37 -9.59
CA ARG A 393 15.32 22.79 -9.34
C ARG A 393 13.84 22.94 -8.98
N ASN A 394 12.96 22.22 -9.66
CA ASN A 394 11.52 22.25 -9.42
C ASN A 394 11.17 21.81 -7.99
N LEU A 395 11.77 20.71 -7.53
CA LEU A 395 11.54 20.17 -6.19
C LEU A 395 12.09 21.13 -5.12
N MET A 396 13.27 21.71 -5.37
CA MET A 396 13.88 22.73 -4.49
C MET A 396 13.02 23.99 -4.37
N GLU A 397 12.57 24.53 -5.50
CA GLU A 397 11.76 25.75 -5.54
C GLU A 397 10.44 25.54 -4.81
N PHE A 398 9.80 24.38 -5.01
CA PHE A 398 8.58 24.02 -4.31
C PHE A 398 8.76 24.01 -2.78
N VAL A 399 9.85 23.42 -2.27
CA VAL A 399 10.08 23.36 -0.82
C VAL A 399 10.48 24.70 -0.24
N LYS A 400 11.27 25.51 -0.95
CA LYS A 400 11.55 26.90 -0.56
C LYS A 400 10.25 27.69 -0.44
N ASN A 401 9.35 27.57 -1.42
CA ASN A 401 8.05 28.23 -1.41
C ASN A 401 7.15 27.70 -0.28
N THR A 402 7.15 26.39 -0.02
CA THR A 402 6.37 25.81 1.10
C THR A 402 6.94 26.19 2.47
N LYS A 403 8.27 26.23 2.64
CA LYS A 403 8.92 26.72 3.88
C LYS A 403 8.59 28.19 4.11
N LYS A 404 8.58 29.03 3.07
CA LYS A 404 8.16 30.44 3.15
C LYS A 404 6.69 30.58 3.55
N VAL A 405 5.77 29.84 2.91
CA VAL A 405 4.33 29.88 3.24
C VAL A 405 4.05 29.42 4.68
N LEU A 406 4.79 28.44 5.19
CA LEU A 406 4.64 27.96 6.56
C LEU A 406 5.21 28.94 7.58
N LYS A 407 6.38 29.54 7.32
CA LYS A 407 6.92 30.61 8.19
C LYS A 407 6.00 31.83 8.31
N VAL A 408 5.21 32.13 7.27
CA VAL A 408 4.22 33.22 7.29
C VAL A 408 2.98 32.85 8.13
N GLY A 409 2.68 31.55 8.30
CA GLY A 409 1.58 31.08 9.16
C GLY A 409 1.91 31.02 10.65
N ASP A 410 3.20 30.96 11.01
CA ASP A 410 3.68 30.92 12.39
C ASP A 410 4.01 32.32 12.95
N THR A 411 3.92 33.38 12.14
CA THR A 411 4.01 34.75 12.65
C THR A 411 2.68 35.10 13.31
N PRO A 412 2.61 35.40 14.63
CA PRO A 412 1.40 35.96 15.20
C PRO A 412 1.06 37.24 14.42
N MET A 413 -0.20 37.40 14.03
CA MET A 413 -0.73 38.68 13.54
C MET A 413 -0.35 39.73 14.59
N GLN A 414 0.71 40.49 14.33
CA GLN A 414 0.93 41.75 15.02
C GLN A 414 -0.17 42.67 14.52
N THR A 415 -1.24 42.78 15.31
CA THR A 415 -2.18 43.89 15.22
C THR A 415 -1.36 45.16 15.22
N PRO A 416 -1.50 46.06 14.23
CA PRO A 416 -0.82 47.34 14.27
C PRO A 416 -1.29 48.07 15.54
N LEU A 417 -0.35 48.38 16.41
CA LEU A 417 -0.56 49.32 17.50
C LEU A 417 -1.13 50.59 16.89
N LYS A 418 -2.37 50.92 17.27
CA LYS A 418 -2.92 52.25 17.06
C LYS A 418 -2.09 53.20 17.91
N GLU A 419 -1.17 53.91 17.26
CA GLU A 419 -0.78 55.22 17.74
C GLU A 419 -1.86 56.20 17.28
N ILE A 420 -2.61 56.70 18.26
CA ILE A 420 -3.20 58.04 18.47
C ILE A 420 -4.35 57.90 19.47
#